data_AF-A0AAX0VH83-F1
#
_entry.id   AF-A0AAX0VH83-F1
#
_cell.length_a   1.000
_cell.length_b   1.000
_cell.length_c   1.000
_cell.angle_alpha   90.00
_cell.angle_beta   90.00
_cell.angle_gamma   90.00
#
_symmetry.space_group_name_H-M   'P 1'
#
loop_
_entity.id
_entity.type
_entity.pdbx_description
1 polymer ?
#
loop_
_entity_poly.entity_id
_entity_poly.type
_entity_poly.pdbx_seq_one_letter_code
_entity_poly.pdbx_strand_id
1 'polypeptide(L)'
;MERRRAASAAVLTCADLTDALGRKHRHRAHITGLVSPAPERILFGRVATISFFPTCHAILDPEEYTFGRLFHQAVDGSPANPGNTVLVMASNGHSSTSLAGGTKLSRATNVVKSLEVV
;
A
#
# COMPACT_ATOMS: atom_id res chain seq x y z
N MET A 1 -7.45 -19.39 6.04
CA MET A 1 -8.43 -18.34 5.66
C MET A 1 -7.91 -17.45 4.52
N GLU A 2 -6.67 -16.97 4.59
CA GLU A 2 -6.10 -15.98 3.64
C GLU A 2 -5.97 -16.51 2.20
N ARG A 3 -5.48 -17.74 1.99
CA ARG A 3 -5.44 -18.38 0.65
C ARG A 3 -6.83 -18.47 -0.01
N ARG A 4 -7.88 -18.71 0.77
CA ARG A 4 -9.26 -18.78 0.27
C ARG A 4 -9.75 -17.41 -0.18
N ARG A 5 -9.40 -16.34 0.55
CA ARG A 5 -9.71 -14.95 0.15
C ARG A 5 -8.97 -14.56 -1.13
N ALA A 6 -7.69 -14.93 -1.26
CA ALA A 6 -6.91 -14.67 -2.47
C ALA A 6 -7.50 -15.39 -3.69
N ALA A 7 -7.90 -16.67 -3.55
CA ALA A 7 -8.55 -17.41 -4.63
C ALA A 7 -9.91 -16.80 -5.03
N SER A 8 -10.71 -16.36 -4.06
CA SER A 8 -11.98 -15.66 -4.34
C SER A 8 -11.76 -14.29 -4.97
N ALA A 9 -10.71 -13.57 -4.60
CA ALA A 9 -10.40 -12.26 -5.18
C ALA A 9 -9.85 -12.37 -6.60
N ALA A 10 -9.17 -13.47 -6.95
CA ALA A 10 -8.58 -13.67 -8.27
C ALA A 10 -9.60 -13.72 -9.43
N VAL A 11 -10.89 -13.94 -9.12
CA VAL A 11 -11.98 -13.95 -10.11
C VAL A 11 -12.84 -12.68 -10.08
N LEU A 12 -12.46 -11.69 -9.27
CA LEU A 12 -13.19 -10.44 -9.11
C LEU A 12 -12.39 -9.27 -9.65
N THR A 13 -13.08 -8.32 -10.26
CA THR A 13 -12.51 -7.04 -10.65
C THR A 13 -12.56 -6.04 -9.49
N CYS A 14 -11.77 -4.97 -9.57
CA CYS A 14 -11.91 -3.84 -8.64
C CYS A 14 -13.34 -3.26 -8.67
N ALA A 15 -13.98 -3.23 -9.84
CA ALA A 15 -15.35 -2.77 -10.00
C ALA A 15 -16.32 -3.62 -9.16
N ASP A 16 -16.24 -4.96 -9.26
CA ASP A 16 -17.09 -5.88 -8.49
C ASP A 16 -16.99 -5.63 -6.98
N LEU A 17 -15.76 -5.44 -6.48
CA LEU A 17 -15.51 -5.16 -5.06
C LEU A 17 -16.07 -3.80 -4.64
N THR A 18 -15.83 -2.75 -5.43
CA THR A 18 -16.31 -1.39 -5.12
C THR A 18 -17.83 -1.29 -5.15
N ASP A 19 -18.47 -1.96 -6.10
CA ASP A 19 -19.92 -2.07 -6.21
C ASP A 19 -20.53 -2.79 -5.02
N ALA A 20 -19.96 -3.94 -4.63
CA ALA A 20 -20.42 -4.71 -3.49
C ALA A 20 -20.31 -3.91 -2.18
N LEU A 21 -19.18 -3.21 -1.97
CA LEU A 21 -18.97 -2.34 -0.82
C LEU A 21 -19.93 -1.15 -0.81
N GLY A 22 -20.19 -0.55 -1.96
CA GLY A 22 -21.17 0.52 -2.12
C GLY A 22 -22.59 0.06 -1.76
N ARG A 23 -23.03 -1.10 -2.27
CA ARG A 23 -24.36 -1.66 -1.98
C ARG A 23 -24.53 -2.06 -0.52
N LYS A 24 -23.51 -2.70 0.07
CA LYS A 24 -23.61 -3.27 1.42
C LYS A 24 -23.34 -2.27 2.54
N HIS A 25 -22.41 -1.34 2.31
CA HIS A 25 -21.90 -0.45 3.36
C HIS A 25 -22.04 1.04 3.04
N ARG A 26 -22.58 1.42 1.86
CA ARG A 26 -22.61 2.81 1.37
C ARG A 26 -21.23 3.48 1.41
N HIS A 27 -20.17 2.70 1.27
CA HIS A 27 -18.79 3.15 1.38
C HIS A 27 -18.15 3.22 -0.01
N ARG A 28 -17.58 4.39 -0.35
CA ARG A 28 -16.81 4.57 -1.58
C ARG A 28 -15.37 4.08 -1.33
N ALA A 29 -15.08 2.86 -1.76
CA ALA A 29 -13.80 2.19 -1.53
C ALA A 29 -12.91 2.15 -2.80
N HIS A 30 -12.81 3.26 -3.52
CA HIS A 30 -11.95 3.38 -4.70
C HIS A 30 -11.12 4.65 -4.64
N ILE A 31 -9.93 4.60 -5.25
CA ILE A 31 -9.03 5.74 -5.39
C ILE A 31 -9.04 6.15 -6.87
N THR A 32 -9.39 7.40 -7.15
CA THR A 32 -9.37 7.94 -8.51
C THR A 32 -7.99 8.52 -8.83
N GLY A 33 -7.54 8.36 -10.08
CA GLY A 33 -6.27 8.95 -10.55
C GLY A 33 -5.02 8.12 -10.25
N LEU A 34 -5.16 6.97 -9.58
CA LEU A 34 -4.10 5.99 -9.45
C LEU A 34 -4.06 5.10 -10.69
N VAL A 35 -2.90 5.05 -11.35
CA VAL A 35 -2.68 4.23 -12.56
C VAL A 35 -1.57 3.24 -12.26
N SER A 36 -1.86 1.94 -12.39
CA SER A 36 -0.85 0.91 -12.21
C SER A 36 0.22 1.02 -13.31
N PRO A 37 1.52 1.04 -12.97
CA PRO A 37 2.58 0.93 -13.96
C PRO A 37 2.68 -0.47 -14.60
N ALA A 38 2.00 -1.48 -14.01
CA ALA A 38 1.94 -2.85 -14.50
C ALA A 38 0.48 -3.36 -14.42
N PRO A 39 -0.40 -2.91 -15.33
CA PRO A 39 -1.85 -3.15 -15.25
C PRO A 39 -2.25 -4.63 -15.33
N GLU A 40 -1.39 -5.49 -15.90
CA GLU A 40 -1.55 -6.94 -15.94
C GLU A 40 -1.27 -7.63 -14.59
N ARG A 41 -0.63 -6.93 -13.64
CA ARG A 41 -0.34 -7.45 -12.31
C ARG A 41 -1.40 -7.01 -11.32
N ILE A 42 -2.28 -7.95 -10.98
CA ILE A 42 -3.31 -7.74 -9.95
C ILE A 42 -2.70 -7.95 -8.56
N LEU A 43 -2.91 -6.97 -7.67
CA LEU A 43 -2.47 -7.03 -6.29
C LEU A 43 -3.67 -7.29 -5.37
N PHE A 44 -3.53 -8.28 -4.48
CA PHE A 44 -4.51 -8.56 -3.44
C PHE A 44 -3.81 -9.03 -2.17
N GLY A 45 -4.11 -8.38 -1.05
CA GLY A 45 -3.45 -8.68 0.20
C GLY A 45 -3.89 -7.81 1.36
N ARG A 46 -3.29 -8.04 2.52
CA ARG A 46 -3.45 -7.15 3.68
C ARG A 46 -2.65 -5.88 3.45
N VAL A 47 -3.15 -4.76 3.92
CA VAL A 47 -2.49 -3.47 3.70
C VAL A 47 -1.52 -3.16 4.83
N ALA A 48 -0.30 -2.74 4.49
CA ALA A 48 0.59 -1.97 5.35
C ALA A 48 0.56 -0.51 4.86
N THR A 49 0.31 0.46 5.74
CA THR A 49 0.17 1.87 5.33
C THR A 49 1.34 2.71 5.80
N ILE A 50 1.85 3.57 4.93
CA ILE A 50 2.79 4.65 5.28
C ILE A 50 2.23 5.96 4.75
N SER A 51 2.22 6.99 5.58
CA SER A 51 1.75 8.33 5.18
C SER A 51 2.92 9.30 5.24
N PHE A 52 3.18 10.01 4.14
CA PHE A 52 4.21 11.03 4.09
C PHE A 52 3.62 12.37 4.51
N PHE A 53 4.22 13.03 5.49
CA PHE A 53 3.87 14.39 5.85
C PHE A 53 5.11 15.28 5.78
N PRO A 54 4.97 16.55 5.37
CA PRO A 54 6.07 17.50 5.45
C PRO A 54 6.49 17.68 6.91
N THR A 55 7.74 17.37 7.21
CA THR A 55 8.30 17.47 8.56
C THR A 55 9.28 18.63 8.66
N CYS A 56 9.36 19.26 9.82
CA CYS A 56 10.43 20.19 10.14
C CYS A 56 11.47 19.48 11.01
N HIS A 57 12.72 19.44 10.55
CA HIS A 57 13.83 18.79 11.28
C HIS A 57 14.12 19.40 12.67
N ALA A 58 13.63 20.62 12.93
CA ALA A 58 13.72 21.24 14.24
C ALA A 58 12.72 20.66 15.27
N ILE A 59 11.70 19.95 14.80
CA ILE A 59 10.60 19.41 15.64
C ILE A 59 10.62 17.88 15.66
N LEU A 60 11.07 17.25 14.58
CA LEU A 60 11.04 15.80 14.40
C LEU A 60 12.44 15.30 14.07
N ASP A 61 12.88 14.30 14.82
CA ASP A 61 14.20 13.70 14.64
C ASP A 61 14.30 13.04 13.25
N PRO A 62 15.18 13.53 12.34
CA PRO A 62 15.36 12.94 11.02
C PRO A 62 15.74 11.46 11.04
N GLU A 63 16.41 10.98 12.09
CA GLU A 63 16.85 9.58 12.20
C GLU A 63 15.70 8.65 12.62
N GLU A 64 14.71 9.17 13.34
CA GLU A 64 13.54 8.41 13.76
C GLU A 64 12.50 8.26 12.65
N TYR A 65 12.25 9.33 11.89
CA TYR A 65 11.18 9.39 10.88
C TYR A 65 11.69 9.08 9.45
N THR A 66 12.60 8.11 9.34
CA THR A 66 13.08 7.64 8.04
C THR A 66 12.13 6.64 7.40
N PHE A 67 12.08 6.60 6.06
CA PHE A 67 11.30 5.60 5.34
C PHE A 67 11.66 4.16 5.74
N GLY A 68 12.96 3.85 5.89
CA GLY A 68 13.41 2.50 6.19
C GLY A 68 12.85 1.99 7.53
N ARG A 69 12.94 2.82 8.58
CA ARG A 69 12.44 2.48 9.91
C ARG A 69 10.92 2.34 9.92
N LEU A 70 10.21 3.30 9.33
CA LEU A 70 8.75 3.27 9.22
C LEU A 70 8.25 2.11 8.34
N PHE A 71 8.99 1.73 7.31
CA PHE A 71 8.69 0.56 6.48
C PHE A 71 8.76 -0.73 7.27
N HIS A 72 9.85 -0.97 8.00
CA HIS A 72 9.96 -2.16 8.84
C HIS A 72 8.89 -2.17 9.94
N GLN A 73 8.62 -1.03 10.57
CA GLN A 73 7.53 -0.93 11.53
C GLN A 73 6.16 -1.27 10.92
N ALA A 74 5.86 -0.76 9.72
CA ALA A 74 4.58 -1.01 9.05
C ALA A 74 4.43 -2.46 8.58
N VAL A 75 5.53 -3.10 8.18
CA VAL A 75 5.51 -4.48 7.67
C VAL A 75 5.62 -5.51 8.79
N ASP A 76 6.56 -5.34 9.73
CA ASP A 76 6.78 -6.26 10.87
C ASP A 76 5.69 -6.12 11.93
N GLY A 77 5.12 -4.92 12.08
CA GLY A 77 3.94 -4.68 12.93
C GLY A 77 2.64 -5.23 12.34
N SER A 78 2.65 -5.70 11.09
CA SER A 78 1.48 -6.30 10.47
C SER A 78 1.37 -7.78 10.85
N PRO A 79 0.22 -8.25 11.35
CA PRO A 79 -0.01 -9.68 11.61
C PRO A 79 -0.14 -10.51 10.31
N ALA A 80 0.05 -9.88 9.14
CA ALA A 80 0.00 -10.50 7.83
C ALA A 80 1.30 -11.26 7.53
N ASN A 81 1.21 -12.38 6.80
CA ASN A 81 2.41 -12.94 6.18
C ASN A 81 2.95 -11.89 5.18
N PRO A 82 4.23 -11.49 5.26
CA PRO A 82 4.81 -10.49 4.36
C PRO A 82 4.61 -10.80 2.87
N GLY A 83 4.54 -12.10 2.52
CA GLY A 83 4.26 -12.57 1.17
C GLY A 83 2.84 -12.27 0.64
N ASN A 84 1.92 -11.77 1.47
CA ASN A 84 0.55 -11.37 1.09
C ASN A 84 0.24 -9.93 1.55
N THR A 85 1.26 -9.11 1.76
CA THR A 85 1.12 -7.71 2.14
C THR A 85 1.20 -6.80 0.91
N VAL A 86 0.29 -5.84 0.82
CA VAL A 86 0.30 -4.72 -0.13
C VAL A 86 0.70 -3.48 0.66
N LEU A 87 1.83 -2.88 0.31
CA LEU A 87 2.19 -1.58 0.88
C LEU A 87 1.38 -0.49 0.16
N VAL A 88 0.70 0.35 0.93
CA VAL A 88 0.00 1.55 0.45
C VAL A 88 0.69 2.76 1.05
N MET A 89 1.16 3.65 0.20
CA MET A 89 1.76 4.91 0.62
C MET A 89 0.76 6.05 0.41
N ALA A 90 0.91 7.18 1.09
CA ALA A 90 0.07 8.34 0.84
C ALA A 90 0.94 9.59 0.75
N SER A 91 0.84 10.31 -0.36
CA SER A 91 1.52 11.60 -0.58
C SER A 91 0.85 12.79 0.11
N ASN A 92 -0.35 12.60 0.67
CA ASN A 92 -1.14 13.65 1.34
C ASN A 92 -1.29 14.95 0.52
N GLY A 93 -1.45 14.82 -0.80
CA GLY A 93 -1.64 15.95 -1.71
C GLY A 93 -0.37 16.41 -2.43
N HIS A 94 0.79 15.84 -2.12
CA HIS A 94 2.06 16.14 -2.79
C HIS A 94 2.33 15.22 -3.99
N SER A 95 1.47 15.30 -5.01
CA SER A 95 1.50 14.40 -6.19
C SER A 95 2.74 14.55 -7.09
N SER A 96 3.45 15.69 -7.01
CA SER A 96 4.71 15.92 -7.73
C SER A 96 5.92 15.28 -7.04
N THR A 97 5.75 14.74 -5.83
CA THR A 97 6.85 14.13 -5.07
C THR A 97 6.87 12.63 -5.29
N SER A 98 8.02 12.12 -5.73
CA SER A 98 8.23 10.67 -5.84
C SER A 98 8.22 10.02 -4.46
N LEU A 99 7.20 9.20 -4.19
CA LEU A 99 7.13 8.42 -2.95
C LEU A 99 7.97 7.15 -3.01
N ALA A 100 8.27 6.66 -4.21
CA ALA A 100 9.01 5.42 -4.42
C ALA A 100 10.04 5.53 -5.55
N GLY A 101 11.20 4.93 -5.32
CA GLY A 101 12.26 4.74 -6.30
C GLY A 101 12.97 3.40 -6.06
N GLY A 102 14.01 3.10 -6.84
CA GLY A 102 14.69 1.80 -6.82
C GLY A 102 15.08 1.30 -5.43
N THR A 103 15.57 2.19 -4.54
CA THR A 103 15.96 1.83 -3.17
C THR A 103 14.80 1.49 -2.25
N LYS A 104 13.63 2.12 -2.43
CA LYS A 104 12.43 1.82 -1.65
C LYS A 104 11.76 0.55 -2.17
N LEU A 105 11.75 0.40 -3.50
CA LEU A 105 11.27 -0.79 -4.20
C LEU A 105 12.10 -2.03 -3.83
N SER A 106 13.43 -1.94 -3.77
CA SER A 106 14.30 -3.08 -3.42
C SER A 106 14.06 -3.58 -1.99
N ARG A 107 13.82 -2.66 -1.04
CA ARG A 107 13.39 -3.02 0.32
C ARG A 107 12.04 -3.73 0.31
N ALA A 108 11.10 -3.25 -0.50
CA ALA A 108 9.80 -3.88 -0.64
C ALA A 108 9.92 -5.28 -1.27
N THR A 109 10.61 -5.46 -2.40
CA THR A 109 10.75 -6.78 -3.07
C THR A 109 11.43 -7.83 -2.21
N ASN A 110 12.27 -7.41 -1.25
CA ASN A 110 12.96 -8.32 -0.34
C ASN A 110 12.09 -8.77 0.84
N VAL A 111 10.95 -8.09 1.10
CA VAL A 111 10.14 -8.32 2.31
C VAL A 111 8.67 -8.59 1.96
N VAL A 112 8.09 -7.84 1.03
CA VAL A 112 6.70 -7.99 0.55
C VAL A 112 6.65 -8.43 -0.92
N LYS A 113 5.67 -9.27 -1.28
CA LYS A 113 5.59 -9.79 -2.67
C LYS A 113 5.28 -8.72 -3.72
N SER A 114 4.64 -7.62 -3.33
CA SER A 114 4.17 -6.60 -4.27
C SER A 114 4.05 -5.21 -3.66
N LEU A 115 4.34 -4.20 -4.47
CA LEU A 115 4.28 -2.78 -4.10
C LEU A 115 3.32 -2.02 -5.01
N GLU A 116 2.44 -1.20 -4.42
CA GLU A 116 1.72 -0.14 -5.13
C GLU A 116 2.04 1.21 -4.46
N VAL A 117 2.30 2.22 -5.27
CA VAL A 117 2.76 3.53 -4.80
C VAL A 117 1.65 4.51 -5.11
N VAL A 118 1.01 5.07 -4.07
CA VAL A 118 -0.10 6.02 -4.16
C VAL A 118 0.32 7.39 -3.66
#